data_AF-A0A2M3YZQ5-F1
#
_entry.id   AF-A0A2M3YZQ5-F1
#
_cell.length_a   1.000
_cell.length_b   1.000
_cell.length_c   1.000
_cell.angle_alpha   90.00
_cell.angle_beta   90.00
_cell.angle_gamma   90.00
#
_symmetry.space_group_name_H-M   'P 1'
#
loop_
_entity.id
_entity.type
_entity.pdbx_description
1 polymer ?
#
loop_
_entity_poly.entity_id
_entity_poly.type
_entity_poly.pdbx_seq_one_letter_code
_entity_poly.pdbx_strand_id
1 'polypeptide(L)'
;MRIETCFFCSSKIFPGHGSVFVRNDCKEFRFCRSKCRRAFNKKKNPRKIRWTRAYRKTHEKELTVDPSFEFEKRRNVPIKYNRELWNKTIEAVKKINEIKHRRECHFIMQRLRKARDHEIHRDIVDVQKNIALIRSPAIGLKERRAKEEAQQSALLMDVEGAEDAEEEIQYVDARKLEKQLEESAEMLDDDEEMLKA
;
A
#
# COMPACT_ATOMS: atom_id res chain seq x y z
N MET A 1 -32.42 22.07 5.63
CA MET A 1 -32.45 20.61 5.91
C MET A 1 -31.07 20.16 6.36
N ARG A 2 -30.98 19.20 7.30
CA ARG A 2 -29.69 18.75 7.87
C ARG A 2 -29.42 17.29 7.47
N ILE A 3 -28.20 17.02 7.01
CA ILE A 3 -27.71 15.67 6.76
C ILE A 3 -27.13 15.13 8.06
N GLU A 4 -27.73 14.08 8.60
CA GLU A 4 -27.29 13.46 9.83
C GLU A 4 -26.32 12.30 9.56
N THR A 5 -25.62 11.86 10.59
CA THR A 5 -24.75 10.67 10.51
C THR A 5 -25.41 9.49 11.21
N CYS A 6 -25.29 8.32 10.62
CA CYS A 6 -25.76 7.09 11.26
C CYS A 6 -24.87 6.74 12.45
N PHE A 7 -25.51 6.37 13.56
CA PHE A 7 -24.81 5.95 14.77
C PHE A 7 -23.89 4.73 14.55
N PHE A 8 -24.31 3.78 13.70
CA PHE A 8 -23.60 2.51 13.52
C PHE A 8 -22.60 2.54 12.35
N CYS A 9 -23.08 2.95 11.17
CA CYS A 9 -22.31 2.93 9.92
C CYS A 9 -21.45 4.21 9.75
N SER A 10 -21.79 5.30 10.44
CA SER A 10 -21.30 6.67 10.20
C SER A 10 -21.52 7.20 8.78
N SER A 11 -22.32 6.50 7.96
CA SER A 11 -22.78 7.01 6.66
C SER A 11 -23.75 8.18 6.83
N LYS A 12 -23.84 9.02 5.81
CA LYS A 12 -24.75 10.16 5.75
C LYS A 12 -26.20 9.67 5.61
N ILE A 13 -27.13 10.33 6.30
CA ILE A 13 -28.57 10.08 6.27
C ILE A 13 -29.24 11.34 5.70
N PHE A 14 -29.89 11.18 4.55
CA PHE A 14 -30.67 12.24 3.93
C PHE A 14 -32.10 12.29 4.52
N PRO A 15 -32.78 13.44 4.44
CA PRO A 15 -34.18 13.56 4.88
C PRO A 15 -35.06 12.46 4.26
N GLY A 16 -35.99 11.91 5.04
CA GLY A 16 -36.89 10.84 4.59
C GLY A 16 -36.30 9.43 4.56
N HIS A 17 -35.01 9.26 4.87
CA HIS A 17 -34.35 7.95 4.88
C HIS A 17 -34.03 7.43 6.27
N GLY A 18 -34.06 6.10 6.41
CA GLY A 18 -33.59 5.40 7.60
C GLY A 18 -34.63 5.26 8.70
N SER A 19 -34.17 5.11 9.94
CA SER A 19 -35.04 5.06 11.11
C SER A 19 -34.38 5.75 12.29
N VAL A 20 -35.19 6.32 13.18
CA VAL A 20 -34.73 6.90 14.44
C VAL A 20 -35.22 6.02 15.59
N PHE A 21 -34.36 5.77 16.56
CA PHE A 21 -34.71 5.12 17.81
C PHE A 21 -34.42 6.09 18.95
N VAL A 22 -35.45 6.46 19.70
CA VAL A 22 -35.31 7.26 20.91
C VAL A 22 -35.30 6.31 22.09
N ARG A 23 -34.23 6.35 22.87
CA ARG A 23 -34.12 5.56 24.11
C ARG A 23 -34.66 6.36 25.29
N ASN A 24 -35.04 5.69 26.37
CA ASN A 24 -35.63 6.30 27.57
C ASN A 24 -34.75 7.42 28.20
N ASP A 25 -33.43 7.43 27.96
CA ASP A 25 -32.52 8.51 28.39
C ASP A 25 -32.53 9.72 27.44
N CYS A 26 -33.58 9.87 26.64
CA CYS A 26 -33.76 10.88 25.60
C CYS A 26 -32.65 10.90 24.54
N LYS A 27 -31.84 9.84 24.42
CA LYS A 27 -30.82 9.75 23.38
C LYS A 27 -31.42 9.26 22.07
N GLU A 28 -31.22 10.05 21.03
CA GLU A 28 -31.60 9.73 19.67
C GLU A 28 -30.49 8.94 18.96
N PHE A 29 -30.84 7.76 18.46
CA PHE A 29 -29.99 6.96 17.58
C PHE A 29 -30.57 6.93 16.17
N ARG A 30 -29.87 7.55 15.22
CA ARG A 30 -30.27 7.58 13.81
C ARG A 30 -29.56 6.47 13.04
N PHE A 31 -30.31 5.74 12.20
CA PHE A 31 -29.79 4.62 11.43
C PHE A 31 -30.00 4.80 9.93
N CYS A 32 -28.94 4.56 9.15
CA CYS A 32 -28.94 4.66 7.69
C CYS A 32 -29.86 3.61 7.03
N ARG A 33 -29.86 2.36 7.52
CA ARG A 33 -30.55 1.21 6.93
C ARG A 33 -30.99 0.22 8.01
N SER A 34 -31.93 -0.67 7.67
CA SER A 34 -32.39 -1.77 8.55
C SER A 34 -31.24 -2.67 9.03
N LYS A 35 -30.20 -2.89 8.22
CA LYS A 35 -28.96 -3.60 8.62
C LYS A 35 -28.33 -3.02 9.89
N CYS A 36 -28.21 -1.69 9.96
CA CYS A 36 -27.63 -0.99 11.09
C CYS A 36 -28.53 -1.08 12.32
N ARG A 37 -29.84 -0.90 12.12
CA ARG A 37 -30.83 -1.03 13.21
C ARG A 37 -30.83 -2.43 13.81
N ARG A 38 -30.87 -3.48 12.98
CA ARG A 38 -30.80 -4.88 13.44
C ARG A 38 -29.50 -5.18 14.17
N ALA A 39 -28.36 -4.68 13.69
CA ALA A 39 -27.08 -4.88 14.35
C ALA A 39 -27.00 -4.17 15.71
N PHE A 40 -27.58 -2.97 15.82
CA PHE A 40 -27.74 -2.25 17.08
C PHE A 40 -28.65 -2.99 18.06
N ASN A 41 -29.80 -3.50 17.61
CA ASN A 41 -30.71 -4.30 18.44
C ASN A 41 -30.02 -5.59 18.94
N LYS A 42 -29.15 -6.19 18.12
CA LYS A 42 -28.29 -7.34 18.50
C LYS A 42 -27.09 -6.93 19.37
N LYS A 43 -27.06 -5.70 19.89
CA LYS A 43 -26.01 -5.13 20.75
C LYS A 43 -24.59 -5.32 20.18
N LYS A 44 -24.44 -5.33 18.86
CA LYS A 44 -23.12 -5.47 18.23
C LYS A 44 -22.34 -4.17 18.38
N ASN A 45 -21.05 -4.26 18.71
CA ASN A 45 -20.17 -3.10 18.83
C ASN A 45 -19.65 -2.67 17.43
N PRO A 46 -19.95 -1.44 16.96
CA PRO A 46 -19.44 -0.94 15.68
C PRO A 46 -17.91 -1.02 15.56
N ARG A 47 -17.16 -0.77 16.66
CA ARG A 47 -15.69 -0.81 16.67
C ARG A 47 -15.10 -2.19 16.36
N LYS A 48 -15.88 -3.26 16.51
CA LYS A 48 -15.48 -4.64 16.17
C LYS A 48 -15.95 -5.07 14.77
N ILE A 49 -16.78 -4.28 14.10
CA ILE A 49 -17.39 -4.65 12.81
C ILE A 49 -16.62 -4.01 11.65
N ARG A 50 -15.96 -4.87 10.87
CA ARG A 50 -14.98 -4.52 9.83
C ARG A 50 -15.43 -3.47 8.81
N TRP A 51 -16.70 -3.47 8.42
CA TRP A 51 -17.22 -2.57 7.37
C TRP A 51 -17.63 -1.19 7.87
N THR A 52 -17.69 -0.96 9.19
CA THR A 52 -18.08 0.34 9.73
C THR A 52 -16.91 1.32 9.70
N ARG A 53 -17.21 2.62 9.59
CA ARG A 53 -16.18 3.66 9.67
C ARG A 53 -15.53 3.72 11.06
N ALA A 54 -16.28 3.41 12.12
CA ALA A 54 -15.76 3.34 13.48
C ALA A 54 -14.63 2.30 13.60
N TYR A 55 -14.82 1.09 13.07
CA TYR A 55 -13.76 0.07 13.00
C TYR A 55 -12.56 0.56 12.19
N ARG A 56 -12.79 1.19 11.04
CA ARG A 56 -11.70 1.68 10.18
C ARG A 56 -10.84 2.72 10.88
N LYS A 57 -11.45 3.64 11.64
CA LYS A 57 -10.72 4.64 12.42
C LYS A 57 -9.91 4.03 13.56
N THR A 58 -10.46 3.07 14.31
CA THR A 58 -9.73 2.44 15.43
C THR A 58 -8.60 1.51 14.99
N HIS A 59 -8.67 0.99 13.76
CA HIS A 59 -7.64 0.12 13.17
C HIS A 59 -6.77 0.86 12.15
N GLU A 60 -6.72 2.20 12.22
CA GLU A 60 -5.82 3.04 11.42
C GLU A 60 -5.97 2.82 9.90
N LYS A 61 -7.18 2.43 9.46
CA LYS A 61 -7.52 2.24 8.04
C LYS A 61 -7.98 3.51 7.33
N GLU A 62 -8.14 4.60 8.07
CA GLU A 62 -8.46 5.94 7.57
C GLU A 62 -7.63 6.95 8.35
N LEU A 63 -7.39 8.12 7.76
CA LEU A 63 -6.76 9.24 8.45
C LEU A 63 -7.68 9.68 9.60
N THR A 64 -7.17 9.69 10.83
CA THR A 64 -7.95 10.00 12.05
C THR A 64 -7.68 11.40 12.58
N VAL A 65 -6.43 11.84 12.57
CA VAL A 65 -5.98 13.14 13.09
C VAL A 65 -5.56 14.00 11.91
N ASP A 66 -6.39 14.98 11.56
CA ASP A 66 -6.07 15.96 10.51
C ASP A 66 -6.79 17.30 10.78
N PRO A 67 -6.13 18.46 10.60
CA PRO A 67 -6.75 19.76 10.80
C PRO A 67 -7.99 20.02 9.91
N SER A 68 -8.09 19.37 8.74
CA SER A 68 -9.27 19.54 7.87
C SER A 68 -10.56 19.03 8.52
N PHE A 69 -10.49 18.13 9.50
CA PHE A 69 -11.67 17.63 10.19
C PHE A 69 -12.26 18.63 11.19
N GLU A 70 -11.47 19.59 11.67
CA GLU A 70 -11.94 20.60 12.64
C GLU A 70 -12.96 21.57 12.04
N PHE A 71 -12.98 21.71 10.70
CA PHE A 71 -13.94 22.55 10.00
C PHE A 71 -15.38 21.98 10.04
N GLU A 72 -15.57 20.66 10.20
CA GLU A 72 -16.89 20.00 10.29
C GLU A 72 -17.48 20.06 11.73
N LYS A 73 -17.06 21.01 12.56
CA LYS A 73 -17.55 21.14 13.95
C LYS A 73 -18.99 21.66 14.03
N ARG A 74 -19.75 21.14 15.01
CA ARG A 74 -21.08 21.67 15.35
C ARG A 74 -20.92 23.03 16.04
N ARG A 75 -21.51 24.07 15.45
CA ARG A 75 -21.57 25.42 16.05
C ARG A 75 -22.91 25.59 16.76
N ASN A 76 -22.87 25.87 18.07
CA ASN A 76 -24.07 26.09 18.88
C ASN A 76 -24.45 27.57 18.97
N VAL A 77 -23.53 28.48 18.62
CA VAL A 77 -23.78 29.93 18.56
C VAL A 77 -23.99 30.33 17.10
N PRO A 78 -25.17 30.89 16.75
CA PRO A 78 -25.40 31.41 15.41
C PRO A 78 -24.67 32.74 15.20
N ILE A 79 -24.29 33.01 13.95
CA ILE A 79 -23.68 34.29 13.53
C ILE A 79 -24.71 35.01 12.65
N LYS A 80 -24.76 36.34 12.75
CA LYS A 80 -25.60 37.14 11.86
C LYS A 80 -25.19 36.91 10.40
N TYR A 81 -26.19 36.76 9.53
CA TYR A 81 -25.94 36.54 8.11
C TYR A 81 -25.15 37.71 7.49
N ASN A 82 -24.09 37.39 6.76
CA ASN A 82 -23.34 38.31 5.92
C ASN A 82 -23.02 37.59 4.60
N ARG A 83 -23.38 38.21 3.47
CA ARG A 83 -23.22 37.63 2.12
C ARG A 83 -21.76 37.40 1.76
N GLU A 84 -20.87 38.33 2.07
CA GLU A 84 -19.43 38.20 1.77
C GLU A 84 -18.81 37.03 2.54
N LEU A 85 -19.13 36.93 3.83
CA LEU A 85 -18.67 35.83 4.68
C LEU A 85 -19.17 34.49 4.13
N TRP A 86 -20.44 34.43 3.70
CA TRP A 86 -21.05 33.22 3.17
C TRP A 86 -20.38 32.76 1.86
N ASN A 87 -20.15 33.68 0.93
CA ASN A 87 -19.47 33.39 -0.34
C ASN A 87 -18.03 32.88 -0.10
N LYS A 88 -17.26 33.60 0.73
CA LYS A 88 -15.90 33.17 1.13
C LYS A 88 -15.91 31.79 1.78
N THR A 89 -16.93 31.49 2.59
CA THR A 89 -17.08 30.18 3.25
C THR A 89 -17.34 29.06 2.23
N ILE A 90 -18.20 29.28 1.23
CA ILE A 90 -18.50 28.29 0.19
C ILE A 90 -17.25 27.95 -0.62
N GLU A 91 -16.48 28.97 -1.01
CA GLU A 91 -15.19 28.80 -1.72
C GLU A 91 -14.18 28.02 -0.87
N ALA A 92 -14.04 28.39 0.40
CA ALA A 92 -13.15 27.71 1.33
C ALA A 92 -13.53 26.23 1.51
N VAL A 93 -14.83 25.90 1.62
CA VAL A 93 -15.30 24.51 1.79
C VAL A 93 -14.92 23.62 0.61
N LYS A 94 -14.99 24.13 -0.63
CA LYS A 94 -14.56 23.37 -1.83
C LYS A 94 -13.07 23.02 -1.74
N LYS A 95 -12.23 24.03 -1.48
CA LYS A 95 -10.78 23.86 -1.33
C LYS A 95 -10.40 22.93 -0.18
N ILE A 96 -11.11 23.00 0.96
CA ILE A 96 -10.89 22.11 2.11
C ILE A 96 -11.19 20.65 1.73
N ASN A 97 -12.26 20.40 0.97
CA ASN A 97 -12.60 19.04 0.53
C ASN A 97 -11.56 18.46 -0.42
N GLU A 98 -11.01 19.25 -1.34
CA GLU A 98 -9.91 18.83 -2.23
C GLU A 98 -8.66 18.46 -1.44
N ILE A 99 -8.25 19.31 -0.49
CA ILE A 99 -7.09 19.06 0.38
C ILE A 99 -7.29 17.80 1.21
N LYS A 100 -8.48 17.64 1.81
CA LYS A 100 -8.86 16.46 2.59
C LYS A 100 -8.78 15.19 1.75
N HIS A 101 -9.38 15.20 0.55
CA HIS A 101 -9.37 14.05 -0.34
C HIS A 101 -7.94 13.66 -0.73
N ARG A 102 -7.10 14.64 -1.10
CA ARG A 102 -5.69 14.40 -1.42
C ARG A 102 -4.93 13.75 -0.26
N ARG A 103 -5.12 14.23 0.97
CA ARG A 103 -4.48 13.67 2.18
C ARG A 103 -4.99 12.25 2.50
N GLU A 104 -6.30 12.02 2.41
CA GLU A 104 -6.90 10.70 2.61
C GLU A 104 -6.36 9.68 1.58
N CYS A 105 -6.30 10.07 0.30
CA CYS A 105 -5.75 9.24 -0.77
C CYS A 105 -4.28 8.93 -0.54
N HIS A 106 -3.47 9.93 -0.17
CA HIS A 106 -2.05 9.73 0.15
C HIS A 106 -1.86 8.74 1.31
N PHE A 107 -2.62 8.88 2.40
CA PHE A 107 -2.58 7.95 3.54
C PHE A 107 -2.93 6.52 3.12
N ILE A 108 -3.96 6.36 2.29
CA ILE A 108 -4.37 5.05 1.78
C ILE A 108 -3.26 4.45 0.89
N MET A 109 -2.66 5.24 0.00
CA MET A 109 -1.59 4.79 -0.89
C MET A 109 -0.34 4.36 -0.11
N GLN A 110 0.11 5.15 0.87
CA GLN A 110 1.25 4.80 1.71
C GLN A 110 1.00 3.49 2.48
N ARG A 111 -0.22 3.29 2.99
CA ARG A 111 -0.57 2.03 3.66
C ARG A 111 -0.54 0.85 2.70
N LEU A 112 -1.08 1.01 1.48
CA LEU A 112 -1.11 -0.07 0.48
C LEU A 112 0.28 -0.41 -0.07
N ARG A 113 1.21 0.57 -0.13
CA ARG A 113 2.58 0.34 -0.60
C ARG A 113 3.29 -0.79 0.16
N LYS A 114 3.09 -0.88 1.48
CA LYS A 114 3.69 -1.95 2.31
C LYS A 114 3.26 -3.36 1.92
N ALA A 115 2.06 -3.52 1.35
CA ALA A 115 1.58 -4.84 0.92
C ALA A 115 2.40 -5.37 -0.28
N ARG A 116 2.83 -4.48 -1.17
CA ARG A 116 3.63 -4.82 -2.35
C ARG A 116 4.95 -5.49 -2.00
N ASP A 117 5.64 -5.00 -0.96
CA ASP A 117 6.92 -5.58 -0.54
C ASP A 117 6.75 -7.03 -0.06
N HIS A 118 5.65 -7.30 0.65
CA HIS A 118 5.29 -8.66 1.06
C HIS A 118 4.84 -9.55 -0.10
N GLU A 119 4.17 -8.99 -1.10
CA GLU A 119 3.80 -9.70 -2.34
C GLU A 119 5.07 -10.15 -3.07
N ILE A 120 6.02 -9.24 -3.34
CA ILE A 120 7.29 -9.55 -4.00
C ILE A 120 8.05 -10.66 -3.24
N HIS A 121 8.13 -10.57 -1.92
CA HIS A 121 8.80 -11.60 -1.12
C HIS A 121 8.08 -12.96 -1.23
N ARG A 122 6.75 -12.99 -1.22
CA ARG A 122 5.99 -14.24 -1.40
C ARG A 122 6.21 -14.81 -2.79
N ASP A 123 6.19 -13.98 -3.81
CA ASP A 123 6.41 -14.40 -5.20
C ASP A 123 7.81 -15.01 -5.37
N ILE A 124 8.86 -14.41 -4.78
CA ILE A 124 10.22 -14.99 -4.78
C ILE A 124 10.21 -16.37 -4.13
N VAL A 125 9.59 -16.50 -2.95
CA VAL A 125 9.52 -17.78 -2.23
C VAL A 125 8.73 -18.82 -3.01
N ASP A 126 7.63 -18.41 -3.66
CA ASP A 126 6.77 -19.30 -4.43
C ASP A 126 7.48 -19.78 -5.71
N VAL A 127 8.21 -18.90 -6.41
CA VAL A 127 9.03 -19.26 -7.57
C VAL A 127 10.16 -20.21 -7.16
N GLN A 128 10.86 -19.94 -6.06
CA GLN A 128 11.95 -20.80 -5.57
C GLN A 128 11.45 -22.22 -5.23
N LYS A 129 10.29 -22.33 -4.55
CA LYS A 129 9.72 -23.62 -4.16
C LYS A 129 9.13 -24.39 -5.33
N ASN A 130 8.48 -23.68 -6.26
CA ASN A 130 7.71 -24.29 -7.34
C ASN A 130 8.40 -24.20 -8.70
N ILE A 131 9.73 -24.00 -8.73
CA ILE A 131 10.51 -23.84 -9.97
C ILE A 131 10.33 -25.03 -10.93
N ALA A 132 10.10 -26.23 -10.38
CA ALA A 132 9.87 -27.47 -11.12
C ALA A 132 8.57 -27.46 -11.99
N LEU A 133 7.60 -26.59 -11.67
CA LEU A 133 6.39 -26.41 -12.47
C LEU A 133 6.63 -25.56 -13.72
N ILE A 134 7.64 -24.68 -13.67
CA ILE A 134 8.00 -23.77 -14.77
C ILE A 134 9.04 -24.42 -15.68
N ARG A 135 10.04 -25.09 -15.08
CA ARG A 135 11.10 -25.82 -15.79
C ARG A 135 11.01 -27.29 -15.42
N SER A 136 10.70 -28.16 -16.40
CA SER A 136 10.69 -29.60 -16.17
C SER A 136 12.06 -30.05 -15.63
N PRO A 137 12.12 -30.80 -14.52
CA PRO A 137 13.37 -31.29 -13.94
C PRO A 137 14.26 -32.06 -14.94
N ALA A 138 13.67 -32.59 -16.01
CA ALA A 138 14.36 -33.35 -17.05
C ALA A 138 15.05 -32.48 -18.12
N ILE A 139 14.69 -31.20 -18.28
CA ILE A 139 15.21 -30.34 -19.36
C ILE A 139 16.70 -30.01 -19.16
N GLY A 140 17.21 -30.05 -17.92
CA GLY A 140 18.63 -29.84 -17.63
C GLY A 140 19.47 -31.11 -17.53
N LEU A 141 18.88 -32.32 -17.61
CA LEU A 141 19.63 -33.57 -17.40
C LEU A 141 20.62 -33.86 -18.52
N LYS A 142 20.27 -33.51 -19.77
CA LYS A 142 21.17 -33.61 -20.94
C LYS A 142 22.34 -32.64 -20.84
N GLU A 143 22.06 -31.38 -20.48
CA GLU A 143 23.09 -30.34 -20.32
C GLU A 143 24.01 -30.62 -19.11
N ARG A 144 23.47 -31.17 -18.01
CA ARG A 144 24.28 -31.59 -16.85
C ARG A 144 25.18 -32.78 -17.17
N ARG A 145 24.68 -33.81 -17.86
CA ARG A 145 25.52 -34.93 -18.32
C ARG A 145 26.63 -34.46 -19.25
N ALA A 146 26.33 -33.59 -20.21
CA ALA A 146 27.33 -33.06 -21.12
C ALA A 146 28.42 -32.25 -20.38
N LYS A 147 28.05 -31.51 -19.32
CA LYS A 147 29.02 -30.80 -18.45
C LYS A 147 29.83 -31.73 -17.56
N GLU A 148 29.21 -32.77 -16.99
CA GLU A 148 29.90 -33.79 -16.19
C GLU A 148 30.88 -34.61 -17.06
N GLU A 149 30.50 -34.94 -18.30
CA GLU A 149 31.37 -35.57 -19.30
C GLU A 149 32.54 -34.66 -19.72
N ALA A 150 32.26 -33.36 -19.95
CA ALA A 150 33.31 -32.38 -20.25
C ALA A 150 34.28 -32.18 -19.06
N GLN A 151 33.77 -32.12 -17.83
CA GLN A 151 34.60 -32.04 -16.61
C GLN A 151 35.43 -33.30 -16.39
N GLN A 152 34.86 -34.48 -16.65
CA GLN A 152 35.61 -35.75 -16.61
C GLN A 152 36.71 -35.79 -17.68
N SER A 153 36.45 -35.25 -18.88
CA SER A 153 37.47 -35.15 -19.92
C SER A 153 38.58 -34.15 -19.58
N ALA A 154 38.26 -33.05 -18.89
CA ALA A 154 39.26 -32.09 -18.41
C ALA A 154 40.12 -32.68 -17.28
N LEU A 155 39.49 -33.34 -16.30
CA LEU A 155 40.19 -34.03 -15.21
C LEU A 155 41.10 -35.17 -15.71
N LEU A 156 40.72 -35.84 -16.81
CA LEU A 156 41.56 -36.83 -17.48
C LEU A 156 42.73 -36.21 -18.27
N MET A 157 42.64 -34.95 -18.68
CA MET A 157 43.75 -34.20 -19.28
C MET A 157 44.71 -33.60 -18.23
N ASP A 158 44.22 -33.28 -17.03
CA ASP A 158 45.05 -32.70 -15.96
C ASP A 158 45.92 -33.74 -15.19
N VAL A 159 45.85 -35.03 -15.53
CA VAL A 159 46.78 -36.07 -15.02
C VAL A 159 48.11 -36.08 -15.79
N GLU A 160 48.23 -35.31 -16.89
CA GLU A 160 49.48 -35.04 -17.60
C GLU A 160 49.87 -33.56 -17.54
N GLY A 161 49.90 -32.95 -16.35
CA GLY A 161 50.46 -31.60 -16.21
C GLY A 161 50.26 -31.00 -14.83
N ALA A 162 51.29 -31.03 -14.01
CA ALA A 162 51.35 -30.29 -12.75
C ALA A 162 51.26 -28.78 -12.99
N GLU A 163 50.46 -28.07 -12.18
CA GLU A 163 50.87 -26.94 -11.32
C GLU A 163 49.63 -26.29 -10.67
N ASP A 164 49.58 -26.34 -9.33
CA ASP A 164 48.53 -25.76 -8.51
C ASP A 164 48.54 -24.22 -8.59
N ALA A 165 47.44 -23.63 -9.07
CA ALA A 165 47.10 -22.23 -8.82
C ALA A 165 45.70 -22.19 -8.17
N GLU A 166 45.68 -22.02 -6.85
CA GLU A 166 44.45 -21.78 -6.09
C GLU A 166 43.88 -20.41 -6.48
N GLU A 167 42.78 -20.37 -7.23
CA GLU A 167 42.01 -19.15 -7.43
C GLU A 167 41.13 -18.87 -6.20
N GLU A 168 41.56 -17.91 -5.39
CA GLU A 168 40.80 -17.40 -4.25
C GLU A 168 39.59 -16.57 -4.74
N ILE A 169 38.39 -17.15 -4.70
CA ILE A 169 37.15 -16.47 -5.10
C ILE A 169 36.77 -15.43 -4.02
N GLN A 170 37.04 -14.15 -4.28
CA GLN A 170 36.50 -13.04 -3.48
C GLN A 170 35.03 -12.76 -3.83
N TYR A 171 34.16 -12.84 -2.82
CA TYR A 171 32.75 -12.46 -2.94
C TYR A 171 32.60 -10.93 -3.01
N VAL A 172 32.03 -10.43 -4.12
CA VAL A 172 31.65 -9.02 -4.26
C VAL A 172 30.12 -8.90 -4.28
N ASP A 173 29.60 -8.08 -3.37
CA ASP A 173 28.17 -7.81 -3.22
C ASP A 173 27.60 -7.19 -4.53
N ALA A 174 26.60 -7.85 -5.13
CA ALA A 174 26.13 -7.58 -6.49
C ALA A 174 25.73 -6.12 -6.73
N ARG A 175 25.22 -5.43 -5.71
CA ARG A 175 24.84 -4.01 -5.80
C ARG A 175 26.03 -3.07 -5.93
N LYS A 176 27.19 -3.43 -5.37
CA LYS A 176 28.41 -2.64 -5.53
C LYS A 176 28.97 -2.79 -6.94
N LEU A 177 28.88 -4.00 -7.51
CA LEU A 177 29.31 -4.28 -8.87
C LEU A 177 28.44 -3.54 -9.90
N GLU A 178 27.11 -3.57 -9.74
CA GLU A 178 26.19 -2.83 -10.60
C GLU A 178 26.47 -1.33 -10.58
N LYS A 179 26.70 -0.77 -9.40
CA LYS A 179 27.02 0.65 -9.26
C LYS A 179 28.38 1.03 -9.86
N GLN A 180 29.39 0.18 -9.71
CA GLN A 180 30.70 0.37 -10.35
C GLN A 180 30.61 0.29 -11.88
N LEU A 181 29.76 -0.59 -12.41
CA LEU A 181 29.53 -0.72 -13.84
C LEU A 181 28.78 0.51 -14.40
N GLU A 182 27.78 1.01 -13.69
CA GLU A 182 27.10 2.27 -14.04
C GLU A 182 28.06 3.46 -14.01
N GLU A 183 28.85 3.63 -12.94
CA GLU A 183 29.85 4.69 -12.83
C GLU A 183 30.93 4.59 -13.92
N SER A 184 31.33 3.37 -14.32
CA SER A 184 32.29 3.16 -15.42
C SER A 184 31.71 3.42 -16.82
N ALA A 185 30.40 3.22 -17.00
CA ALA A 185 29.71 3.49 -18.25
C ALA A 185 29.52 5.01 -18.45
N GLU A 186 29.17 5.73 -17.39
CA GLU A 186 29.07 7.20 -17.41
C GLU A 186 30.40 7.86 -17.78
N MET A 187 31.53 7.34 -17.26
CA MET A 187 32.87 7.83 -17.61
C MET A 187 33.25 7.60 -19.09
N LEU A 188 32.79 6.52 -19.70
CA LEU A 188 33.04 6.22 -21.12
C LEU A 188 32.20 7.10 -22.05
N ASP A 189 30.97 7.42 -21.63
CA ASP A 189 30.11 8.35 -22.37
C ASP A 189 30.67 9.78 -22.33
N ASP A 190 31.21 10.22 -21.20
CA ASP A 190 31.91 11.50 -21.06
C ASP A 190 33.20 11.58 -21.91
N ASP A 191 33.98 10.49 -21.98
CA ASP A 191 35.18 10.39 -22.83
C ASP A 191 34.82 10.37 -24.34
N GLU A 192 33.70 9.75 -24.72
CA GLU A 192 33.18 9.76 -26.10
C GLU A 192 32.65 11.14 -26.52
N GLU A 193 32.04 11.89 -25.61
CA GLU A 193 31.61 13.27 -25.87
C GLU A 193 32.81 14.23 -26.01
N MET A 194 33.86 14.02 -25.21
CA MET A 194 35.12 14.78 -25.30
C MET A 194 35.91 14.54 -26.60
N LEU A 195 35.79 13.35 -27.21
CA LEU A 195 36.42 13.04 -28.50
C LEU A 195 35.64 13.55 -29.74
N LYS A 196 34.38 13.98 -29.54
CA LYS A 196 33.50 14.51 -30.60
C LYS A 196 33.46 16.04 -30.66
N ALA A 197 34.16 16.74 -29.75
CA ALA A 197 34.35 18.20 -29.75
C ALA A 197 35.68 18.61 -30.41
#